data_AF-A0A0B0PCG4-F1
#
_entry.id   AF-A0A0B0PCG4-F1
#
_cell.length_a   1.000
_cell.length_b   1.000
_cell.length_c   1.000
_cell.angle_alpha   90.00
_cell.angle_beta   90.00
_cell.angle_gamma   90.00
#
_symmetry.space_group_name_H-M   'P 1'
#
loop_
_entity.id
_entity.type
_entity.pdbx_description
1 polymer ?
#
loop_
_entity_poly.entity_id
_entity_poly.type
_entity_poly.pdbx_seq_one_letter_code
_entity_poly.pdbx_strand_id
1 'polypeptide(L)'
;MLHVKKQPWFGRPFIASFQSLLRNTAVGKLFFRSVATPESVRSILCQCYHDTSQVTEELVQIILHPGLETGAVDVFLEFICYSDGPLPEELLLQVKCPVLIAWGDKDPWESIELGRAYGDFDTVEDFVVLPNVGHCPQNHSCLAILNLRLMLPQPFEQTVELLLLLLYPV
;
A
#
# COMPACT_ATOMS: atom_id res chain seq x y z
N MET A 1 -4.17 4.31 -5.99
CA MET A 1 -5.18 5.07 -6.77
C MET A 1 -4.67 5.72 -8.09
N LEU A 2 -3.54 5.28 -8.68
CA LEU A 2 -3.04 5.80 -9.99
C LEU A 2 -2.94 4.74 -11.10
N HIS A 3 -3.42 3.52 -10.83
CA HIS A 3 -3.39 2.45 -11.82
C HIS A 3 -4.34 2.76 -12.99
N VAL A 4 -3.82 2.84 -14.22
CA VAL A 4 -4.58 3.26 -15.40
C VAL A 4 -5.82 2.38 -15.64
N LYS A 5 -5.73 1.07 -15.36
CA LYS A 5 -6.89 0.16 -15.45
C LYS A 5 -8.05 0.52 -14.50
N LYS A 6 -7.76 1.12 -13.34
CA LYS A 6 -8.78 1.56 -12.35
C LYS A 6 -9.35 2.95 -12.68
N GLN A 7 -8.87 3.62 -13.72
CA GLN A 7 -9.35 4.95 -14.13
C GLN A 7 -10.41 4.86 -15.24
N PRO A 8 -11.41 5.76 -15.25
CA PRO A 8 -12.36 5.89 -16.35
C PRO A 8 -11.63 6.10 -17.68
N TRP A 9 -12.18 5.57 -18.78
CA TRP A 9 -11.51 5.56 -20.09
C TRP A 9 -11.04 6.97 -20.55
N PHE A 10 -11.79 8.01 -20.21
CA PHE A 10 -11.47 9.41 -20.54
C PHE A 10 -10.38 10.01 -19.65
N GLY A 11 -10.17 9.49 -18.43
CA GLY A 11 -9.14 9.96 -17.49
C GLY A 11 -7.76 9.33 -17.72
N ARG A 12 -7.72 8.17 -18.39
CA ARG A 12 -6.48 7.46 -18.76
C ARG A 12 -5.43 8.32 -19.49
N PRO A 13 -5.77 9.09 -20.55
CA PRO A 13 -4.77 9.91 -21.25
C PRO A 13 -4.19 11.02 -20.36
N PHE A 14 -4.99 11.58 -19.44
CA PHE A 14 -4.51 12.59 -18.51
C PHE A 14 -3.54 12.00 -17.49
N ILE A 15 -3.89 10.86 -16.87
CA ILE A 15 -3.01 10.18 -15.91
C ILE A 15 -1.69 9.75 -16.56
N ALA A 16 -1.75 9.17 -17.77
CA ALA A 16 -0.55 8.80 -18.53
C ALA A 16 0.33 10.02 -18.85
N SER A 17 -0.27 11.16 -19.20
CA SER A 17 0.47 12.40 -19.46
C SER A 17 1.13 12.94 -18.20
N PHE A 18 0.42 12.89 -17.06
CA PHE A 18 0.95 13.31 -15.76
C PHE A 18 2.11 12.41 -15.31
N GLN A 19 1.97 11.09 -15.41
CA GLN A 19 3.04 10.13 -15.14
C GLN A 19 4.25 10.35 -16.05
N SER A 20 4.02 10.58 -17.35
CA SER A 20 5.09 10.90 -18.29
C SER A 20 5.82 12.21 -17.94
N LEU A 21 5.08 13.24 -17.52
CA LEU A 21 5.67 14.50 -17.06
C LEU A 21 6.56 14.29 -15.84
N LEU A 22 6.07 13.55 -14.84
CA LEU A 22 6.83 13.25 -13.63
C LEU A 22 8.08 12.41 -13.92
N ARG A 23 7.97 11.40 -14.78
CA ARG A 23 9.07 10.49 -15.10
C ARG A 23 10.15 11.14 -15.99
N ASN A 24 9.74 11.89 -17.01
CA ASN A 24 10.64 12.29 -18.09
C ASN A 24 11.16 13.73 -17.97
N THR A 25 10.77 14.49 -16.95
CA THR A 25 11.15 15.90 -16.81
C THR A 25 11.68 16.26 -15.42
N ALA A 26 12.34 17.42 -15.32
CA ALA A 26 12.81 17.98 -14.04
C ALA A 26 11.65 18.28 -13.05
N VAL A 27 10.40 18.33 -13.53
CA VAL A 27 9.22 18.52 -12.70
C VAL A 27 9.08 17.40 -11.67
N GLY A 28 9.40 16.15 -12.03
CA GLY A 28 9.37 15.02 -11.08
C GLY A 28 10.31 15.23 -9.90
N LYS A 29 11.53 15.73 -10.15
CA LYS A 29 12.51 16.02 -9.10
C LYS A 29 12.06 17.18 -8.21
N LEU A 30 11.41 18.20 -8.76
CA LEU A 30 10.83 19.29 -7.99
C LEU A 30 9.64 18.82 -7.14
N PHE A 31 8.77 18.00 -7.71
CA PHE A 31 7.65 17.38 -7.00
C PHE A 31 8.15 16.54 -5.83
N PHE A 32 9.12 15.65 -6.06
CA PHE A 32 9.71 14.84 -5.01
C PHE A 32 10.29 15.68 -3.86
N ARG A 33 11.01 16.76 -4.16
CA ARG A 33 11.53 17.68 -3.12
C ARG A 33 10.45 18.32 -2.27
N SER A 34 9.24 18.53 -2.81
CA SER A 34 8.10 19.05 -2.05
C SER A 34 7.45 18.00 -1.14
N VAL A 35 7.57 16.72 -1.50
CA VAL A 35 7.02 15.58 -0.75
C VAL A 35 8.01 15.07 0.30
N ALA A 36 9.31 15.08 -0.01
CA ALA A 36 10.40 14.61 0.84
C ALA A 36 10.80 15.68 1.90
N THR A 37 9.82 16.14 2.68
CA THR A 37 10.01 17.01 3.85
C THR A 37 9.31 16.42 5.07
N PRO A 38 9.77 16.72 6.30
CA PRO A 38 9.12 16.20 7.52
C PRO A 38 7.64 16.55 7.60
N GLU A 39 7.26 17.77 7.20
CA GLU A 39 5.88 18.25 7.26
C GLU A 39 4.98 17.51 6.27
N SER A 40 5.46 17.31 5.04
CA SER A 40 4.72 16.58 4.00
C SER A 40 4.57 15.11 4.37
N VAL A 41 5.66 14.46 4.81
CA VAL A 41 5.63 13.06 5.27
C VAL A 41 4.68 12.90 6.45
N ARG A 42 4.76 13.78 7.46
CA ARG A 42 3.84 13.79 8.60
C ARG A 42 2.38 13.93 8.15
N SER A 43 2.10 14.87 7.26
CA SER A 43 0.75 15.10 6.74
C SER A 43 0.19 13.86 6.03
N ILE A 44 1.02 13.16 5.24
CA ILE A 44 0.64 11.91 4.58
C ILE A 44 0.41 10.80 5.61
N LEU A 45 1.31 10.62 6.57
CA LEU A 45 1.15 9.60 7.62
C LEU A 45 -0.12 9.84 8.45
N CYS A 46 -0.46 11.08 8.78
CA CYS A 46 -1.72 11.42 9.46
C CYS A 46 -2.97 11.08 8.63
N GLN A 47 -2.84 10.92 7.31
CA GLN A 47 -3.93 10.44 6.46
C GLN A 47 -3.99 8.92 6.41
N CYS A 48 -2.91 8.18 6.70
CA CYS A 48 -2.87 6.71 6.67
C CYS A 48 -3.22 6.09 8.03
N TYR A 49 -2.83 6.75 9.12
CA TYR A 49 -3.01 6.27 10.48
C TYR A 49 -4.40 6.62 11.00
N HIS A 50 -5.08 5.64 11.60
CA HIS A 50 -6.36 5.90 12.27
C HIS A 50 -6.17 6.78 13.51
N ASP A 51 -5.14 6.47 14.31
CA ASP A 51 -4.73 7.22 15.48
C ASP A 51 -3.48 8.05 15.16
N THR A 52 -3.69 9.34 14.90
CA THR A 52 -2.61 10.26 14.51
C THR A 52 -1.63 10.54 15.65
N SER A 53 -1.96 10.21 16.90
CA SER A 53 -1.01 10.31 18.02
C SER A 53 0.18 9.36 17.87
N GLN A 54 0.03 8.31 17.06
CA GLN A 54 1.09 7.37 16.73
C GLN A 54 2.06 7.90 15.67
N VAL A 55 1.75 9.04 15.02
CA VAL A 55 2.64 9.70 14.06
C VAL A 55 3.68 10.52 14.81
N THR A 56 4.67 9.82 15.40
CA THR A 56 5.77 10.43 16.15
C THR A 56 6.78 11.10 15.20
N GLU A 57 7.61 12.00 15.74
CA GLU A 57 8.73 12.57 14.99
C GLU A 57 9.74 11.49 14.56
N GLU A 58 10.00 10.51 15.41
CA GLU A 58 10.86 9.37 15.09
C GLU A 58 10.35 8.60 13.88
N LEU A 59 9.06 8.28 13.83
CA LEU A 59 8.45 7.61 12.68
C LEU A 59 8.58 8.45 11.40
N VAL A 60 8.33 9.76 11.48
CA VAL A 60 8.50 10.67 10.34
C VAL A 60 9.93 10.61 9.82
N GLN A 61 10.93 10.64 10.70
CA GLN A 61 12.34 10.56 10.30
C GLN A 61 12.70 9.19 9.71
N ILE A 62 12.20 8.08 10.26
CA ILE A 62 12.40 6.73 9.71
C ILE A 62 11.88 6.64 8.28
N ILE A 63 10.71 7.21 7.99
CA ILE A 63 10.12 7.21 6.65
C ILE A 63 10.83 8.19 5.70
N LEU A 64 11.25 9.35 6.21
CA LEU A 64 11.90 10.38 5.41
C LEU A 64 13.33 10.02 5.01
N HIS A 65 14.10 9.39 5.91
CA HIS A 65 15.55 9.19 5.72
C HIS A 65 15.91 8.44 4.43
N PRO A 66 15.25 7.32 4.06
CA PRO A 66 15.48 6.66 2.78
C PRO A 66 15.19 7.57 1.57
N GLY A 67 14.23 8.50 1.71
CA GLY A 67 13.90 9.50 0.70
C GLY A 67 15.00 10.56 0.46
N LEU A 68 15.98 10.67 1.36
CA LEU A 68 17.09 11.62 1.23
C LEU A 68 18.34 11.00 0.59
N GLU A 69 18.32 9.69 0.31
CA GLU A 69 19.45 8.99 -0.29
C GLU A 69 19.59 9.29 -1.79
N THR A 70 20.81 9.05 -2.30
CA THR A 70 21.08 9.19 -3.73
C THR A 70 20.29 8.15 -4.51
N GLY A 71 19.50 8.59 -5.50
CA GLY A 71 18.64 7.72 -6.31
C GLY A 71 17.23 7.52 -5.75
N ALA A 72 16.93 7.99 -4.53
CA ALA A 72 15.60 7.87 -3.92
C ALA A 72 14.50 8.52 -4.76
N VAL A 73 14.81 9.65 -5.40
CA VAL A 73 13.88 10.34 -6.31
C VAL A 73 13.49 9.48 -7.51
N ASP A 74 14.44 8.73 -8.07
CA ASP A 74 14.19 7.93 -9.26
C ASP A 74 13.33 6.71 -8.89
N VAL A 75 13.62 6.06 -7.75
CA VAL A 75 12.79 4.97 -7.19
C VAL A 75 11.38 5.45 -6.87
N PHE A 76 11.25 6.62 -6.22
CA PHE A 76 9.95 7.19 -5.89
C PHE A 76 9.13 7.51 -7.14
N LEU A 77 9.74 8.15 -8.14
CA LEU A 77 9.06 8.50 -9.40
C LEU A 77 8.66 7.26 -10.20
N GLU A 78 9.51 6.23 -10.24
CA GLU A 78 9.13 4.94 -10.82
C GLU A 78 7.94 4.35 -10.07
N PHE A 79 7.97 4.33 -8.74
CA PHE A 79 6.91 3.79 -7.91
C PHE A 79 5.55 4.49 -8.12
N ILE A 80 5.49 5.82 -8.03
CA ILE A 80 4.21 6.55 -8.16
C ILE A 80 3.68 6.60 -9.60
N CYS A 81 4.56 6.41 -10.58
CA CYS A 81 4.18 6.39 -11.99
C CYS A 81 3.92 4.98 -12.52
N TYR A 82 4.20 3.93 -11.73
CA TYR A 82 4.02 2.56 -12.16
C TYR A 82 2.54 2.20 -12.26
N SER A 83 2.15 1.58 -13.39
CA SER A 83 0.78 1.11 -13.62
C SER A 83 0.66 -0.11 -14.53
N ASP A 84 1.78 -0.82 -14.74
CA ASP A 84 1.89 -1.92 -15.70
C ASP A 84 1.76 -3.31 -15.05
N GLY A 85 1.75 -3.39 -13.71
CA GLY A 85 1.66 -4.64 -12.97
C GLY A 85 0.26 -5.25 -12.94
N PRO A 86 0.13 -6.54 -12.60
CA PRO A 86 -1.16 -7.16 -12.39
C PRO A 86 -1.85 -6.54 -11.16
N LEU A 87 -3.17 -6.41 -11.23
CA LEU A 87 -3.99 -6.00 -10.10
C LEU A 87 -4.07 -7.13 -9.06
N PRO A 88 -4.35 -6.83 -7.77
CA PRO A 88 -4.54 -7.86 -6.75
C PRO A 88 -5.55 -8.95 -7.16
N GLU A 89 -6.68 -8.56 -7.75
CA GLU A 89 -7.68 -9.49 -8.30
C GLU A 89 -7.15 -10.37 -9.45
N GLU A 90 -6.21 -9.88 -10.26
CA GLU A 90 -5.56 -10.66 -11.32
C GLU A 90 -4.52 -11.63 -10.73
N LEU A 91 -3.89 -11.27 -9.61
CA LEU A 91 -2.93 -12.10 -8.89
C LEU A 91 -3.63 -13.22 -8.12
N LEU A 92 -4.73 -12.94 -7.42
CA LEU A 92 -5.47 -13.95 -6.65
C LEU A 92 -5.89 -15.15 -7.51
N LEU A 93 -6.25 -14.93 -8.78
CA LEU A 93 -6.58 -16.00 -9.74
C LEU A 93 -5.39 -16.92 -10.10
N GLN A 94 -4.15 -16.48 -9.85
CA GLN A 94 -2.92 -17.20 -10.21
C GLN A 94 -2.29 -17.90 -9.00
N VAL A 95 -2.64 -17.50 -7.78
CA VAL A 95 -2.13 -18.10 -6.55
C VAL A 95 -2.69 -19.52 -6.42
N LYS A 96 -1.82 -20.48 -6.07
CA LYS A 96 -2.18 -21.90 -5.94
C LYS A 96 -2.20 -22.40 -4.49
N CYS A 97 -1.79 -21.55 -3.56
CA CYS A 97 -1.82 -21.82 -2.13
C CYS A 97 -3.03 -21.12 -1.51
N PRO A 98 -3.45 -21.54 -0.32
CA PRO A 98 -4.45 -20.80 0.42
C PRO A 98 -4.00 -19.38 0.78
N VAL A 99 -4.93 -18.44 0.72
CA VAL A 99 -4.71 -17.02 1.00
C VAL A 99 -5.55 -16.60 2.20
N LEU A 100 -4.92 -15.89 3.13
CA LEU A 100 -5.60 -15.19 4.21
C LEU A 100 -5.51 -13.69 3.94
N ILE A 101 -6.65 -12.99 4.03
CA ILE A 101 -6.67 -11.54 3.89
C ILE A 101 -6.97 -10.92 5.25
N ALA A 102 -6.16 -9.94 5.66
CA ALA A 102 -6.40 -9.16 6.86
C ALA A 102 -6.59 -7.68 6.50
N TRP A 103 -7.60 -7.02 7.08
CA TRP A 103 -7.97 -5.65 6.72
C TRP A 103 -8.37 -4.82 7.94
N GLY A 104 -7.86 -3.59 8.05
CA GLY A 104 -8.22 -2.66 9.12
C GLY A 104 -9.59 -2.02 8.91
N ASP A 105 -10.50 -2.10 9.88
CA ASP A 105 -11.85 -1.50 9.75
C ASP A 105 -11.86 0.03 9.78
N LYS A 106 -10.72 0.65 10.09
CA LYS A 106 -10.51 2.10 10.07
C LYS A 106 -9.53 2.54 9.01
N ASP A 107 -9.27 1.73 7.98
CA ASP A 107 -8.44 2.15 6.85
C ASP A 107 -9.05 3.39 6.17
N PRO A 108 -8.38 4.57 6.26
CA PRO A 108 -8.87 5.81 5.67
C PRO A 108 -8.56 5.93 4.16
N TRP A 109 -7.71 5.08 3.62
CA TRP A 109 -7.23 5.12 2.24
C TRP A 109 -7.96 4.14 1.34
N GLU A 110 -8.21 2.93 1.83
CA GLU A 110 -8.94 1.91 1.10
C GLU A 110 -10.13 1.39 1.91
N SER A 111 -11.32 1.46 1.31
CA SER A 111 -12.55 1.08 2.00
C SER A 111 -12.59 -0.43 2.25
N ILE A 112 -13.13 -0.83 3.40
CA ILE A 112 -13.25 -2.24 3.76
C ILE A 112 -14.14 -3.01 2.80
N GLU A 113 -15.10 -2.35 2.14
CA GLU A 113 -15.96 -2.98 1.13
C GLU A 113 -15.16 -3.46 -0.08
N LEU A 114 -14.14 -2.70 -0.52
CA LEU A 114 -13.22 -3.13 -1.56
C LEU A 114 -12.43 -4.36 -1.11
N GLY A 115 -11.93 -4.34 0.14
CA GLY A 115 -11.22 -5.47 0.73
C GLY A 115 -12.09 -6.74 0.79
N ARG A 116 -13.33 -6.62 1.26
CA ARG A 116 -14.26 -7.75 1.39
C ARG A 116 -14.56 -8.44 0.07
N ALA A 117 -14.57 -7.71 -1.04
CA ALA A 117 -14.74 -8.28 -2.37
C ALA A 117 -13.60 -9.27 -2.73
N TYR A 118 -12.40 -9.10 -2.16
CA TYR A 118 -11.33 -10.09 -2.33
C TYR A 118 -11.60 -11.40 -1.58
N GLY A 119 -12.46 -11.40 -0.57
CA GLY A 119 -12.87 -12.62 0.14
C GLY A 119 -13.69 -13.59 -0.70
N ASP A 120 -14.23 -13.16 -1.84
CA ASP A 120 -15.07 -13.97 -2.73
C ASP A 120 -14.26 -14.86 -3.70
N PHE A 121 -12.92 -14.79 -3.67
CA PHE A 121 -12.06 -15.62 -4.52
C PHE A 121 -11.86 -17.01 -3.91
N ASP A 122 -11.96 -18.07 -4.73
CA ASP A 122 -11.83 -19.47 -4.29
C ASP A 122 -10.53 -19.79 -3.53
N THR A 123 -9.45 -19.04 -3.79
CA THR A 123 -8.15 -19.21 -3.14
C THR A 123 -8.09 -18.60 -1.74
N VAL A 124 -9.05 -17.74 -1.38
CA VAL A 124 -9.09 -17.04 -0.11
C VAL A 124 -9.86 -17.86 0.91
N GLU A 125 -9.19 -18.29 1.97
CA GLU A 125 -9.80 -19.12 3.02
C GLU A 125 -10.61 -18.28 4.01
N ASP A 126 -10.13 -17.08 4.33
CA ASP A 126 -10.78 -16.19 5.29
C ASP A 126 -10.41 -14.72 5.04
N PHE A 127 -11.32 -13.85 5.48
CA PHE A 127 -11.15 -12.40 5.48
C PHE A 127 -11.28 -11.87 6.92
N VAL A 128 -10.13 -11.57 7.52
CA VAL A 128 -10.01 -11.16 8.92
C VAL A 128 -10.09 -9.64 9.02
N VAL A 129 -11.10 -9.17 9.74
CA VAL A 129 -11.24 -7.74 10.07
C VAL A 129 -10.46 -7.43 11.34
N LEU A 130 -9.55 -6.45 11.25
CA LEU A 130 -8.76 -5.95 12.36
C LEU A 130 -9.43 -4.70 12.94
N PRO A 131 -10.01 -4.78 14.16
CA PRO A 131 -10.77 -3.67 14.74
C PRO A 131 -9.87 -2.53 15.22
N ASN A 132 -10.28 -1.30 14.93
CA ASN A 132 -9.58 -0.05 15.23
C ASN A 132 -8.19 0.08 14.55
N VAL A 133 -7.99 -0.64 13.44
CA VAL A 133 -6.73 -0.64 12.70
C VAL A 133 -6.89 0.15 11.40
N GLY A 134 -5.93 1.04 11.11
CA GLY A 134 -5.88 1.83 9.87
C GLY A 134 -5.15 1.14 8.71
N HIS A 135 -4.65 1.93 7.75
CA HIS A 135 -4.08 1.44 6.49
C HIS A 135 -2.82 0.56 6.65
N CYS A 136 -2.02 0.82 7.68
CA CYS A 136 -0.79 0.08 7.96
C CYS A 136 -0.99 -0.86 9.17
N PRO A 137 -1.67 -2.01 9.02
CA PRO A 137 -1.96 -2.92 10.13
C PRO A 137 -0.70 -3.40 10.85
N GLN A 138 0.42 -3.49 10.12
CA GLN A 138 1.72 -3.90 10.65
C GLN A 138 2.29 -2.95 11.71
N ASN A 139 1.96 -1.65 11.63
CA ASN A 139 2.50 -0.65 12.55
C ASN A 139 1.61 -0.45 13.77
N HIS A 140 0.29 -0.61 13.61
CA HIS A 140 -0.67 -0.41 14.69
C HIS A 140 -0.75 -1.58 15.68
N SER A 141 -0.35 -2.79 15.29
CA SER A 141 -0.63 -3.97 16.09
C SER A 141 0.34 -5.12 15.82
N CYS A 142 1.47 -5.13 16.54
CA CYS A 142 2.33 -6.32 16.65
C CYS A 142 1.52 -7.54 17.13
N LEU A 143 0.51 -7.32 17.98
CA LEU A 143 -0.48 -8.32 18.41
C LEU A 143 -1.43 -8.79 17.31
N ALA A 144 -1.79 -7.97 16.32
CA ALA A 144 -2.65 -8.39 15.21
C ALA A 144 -1.90 -9.31 14.25
N ILE A 145 -0.65 -8.97 13.93
CA ILE A 145 0.25 -9.86 13.18
C ILE A 145 0.47 -11.16 13.95
N LEU A 146 0.71 -11.09 15.26
CA LEU A 146 0.89 -12.27 16.10
C LEU A 146 -0.39 -13.13 16.17
N ASN A 147 -1.57 -12.52 16.26
CA ASN A 147 -2.85 -13.24 16.26
C ASN A 147 -3.13 -13.90 14.91
N LEU A 148 -2.84 -13.23 13.79
CA LEU A 148 -2.90 -13.84 12.45
C LEU A 148 -1.93 -15.04 12.35
N ARG A 149 -0.71 -14.88 12.89
CA ARG A 149 0.28 -15.96 12.96
C ARG A 149 -0.20 -17.17 13.78
N LEU A 150 -0.95 -16.93 14.86
CA LEU A 150 -1.51 -17.98 15.72
C LEU A 150 -2.75 -18.67 15.11
N MET A 151 -3.46 -18.00 14.20
CA MET A 151 -4.65 -18.56 13.52
C MET A 151 -4.31 -19.42 12.30
N LEU A 152 -3.07 -19.33 11.79
CA LEU A 152 -2.64 -20.08 10.61
C LEU A 152 -2.09 -21.49 10.95
N PRO A 153 -2.56 -22.55 10.26
CA PRO A 153 -2.07 -23.90 10.47
C PRO A 153 -0.59 -24.05 10.10
N GLN A 154 0.21 -24.66 10.98
CA GLN A 154 1.59 -25.05 10.69
C GLN A 154 1.59 -26.34 9.84
N PRO A 155 2.51 -26.55 8.87
CA PRO A 155 3.75 -25.81 8.61
C PRO A 155 3.66 -24.74 7.52
N PHE A 156 4.31 -23.61 7.80
CA PHE A 156 4.18 -22.30 7.13
C PHE A 156 4.97 -22.14 5.81
N GLU A 157 5.26 -23.22 5.07
CA GLU A 157 6.15 -23.12 3.91
C GLU A 157 5.49 -22.58 2.62
N GLN A 158 4.16 -22.43 2.59
CA GLN A 158 3.46 -22.05 1.35
C GLN A 158 2.33 -21.01 1.52
N THR A 159 2.06 -20.51 2.71
CA THR A 159 1.11 -19.39 2.87
C THR A 159 1.80 -18.12 2.39
N VAL A 160 1.41 -17.60 1.24
CA VAL A 160 1.74 -16.22 0.86
C VAL A 160 1.05 -15.34 1.88
N GLU A 161 1.82 -14.85 2.85
CA GLU A 161 1.40 -13.82 3.77
C GLU A 161 1.23 -12.55 2.93
N LEU A 162 0.07 -12.41 2.28
CA LEU A 162 -0.33 -11.18 1.61
C LEU A 162 -0.78 -10.20 2.70
N LEU A 163 0.14 -9.90 3.62
CA LEU A 163 0.08 -8.72 4.46
C LEU A 163 0.10 -7.56 3.46
N LEU A 164 -1.09 -6.99 3.18
CA LEU A 164 -1.30 -5.99 2.15
C LEU A 164 -0.43 -4.75 2.40
N LEU A 165 0.83 -4.81 2.00
CA LEU A 165 1.56 -3.67 1.48
C LEU A 165 0.98 -3.43 0.09
N LEU A 166 -0.07 -2.61 0.02
CA LEU A 166 -0.61 -2.06 -1.22
C LEU A 166 0.36 -1.07 -1.85
N LEU A 167 1.60 -1.49 -2.09
CA LEU A 167 2.56 -0.84 -2.95
C LEU A 167 3.05 -1.96 -3.87
N TYR A 168 2.50 -1.95 -5.09
CA TYR A 168 2.69 -2.84 -6.24
C TYR A 168 4.05 -3.57 -6.30
N PRO A 169 4.08 -4.80 -6.87
CA PRO A 169 5.26 -5.66 -6.89
C PRO A 169 6.46 -4.96 -7.51
N VAL A 170 7.59 -5.02 -6.81
CA VAL A 170 8.93 -4.93 -7.41
C VAL A 170 9.22 -6.25 -8.13
#